data_AF-A0A5M6ZGK7-F1
#
_entry.id   AF-A0A5M6ZGK7-F1
#
_cell.length_a   1.000
_cell.length_b   1.000
_cell.length_c   1.000
_cell.angle_alpha   90.00
_cell.angle_beta   90.00
_cell.angle_gamma   90.00
#
_symmetry.space_group_name_H-M   'P 1'
#
loop_
_entity.id
_entity.type
_entity.pdbx_description
1 polymer ?
#
loop_
_entity_poly.entity_id
_entity_poly.type
_entity_poly.pdbx_seq_one_letter_code
_entity_poly.pdbx_strand_id
1 'polypeptide(L)'
;MERDFIEAICGRRFPIRIIPNGNTVCKERLWKHISTHLRALRNSHQCAIIWIDHESNPEPIDEVISYLKLECKNELGPGFDLRIGIANKMKENWMLADEIAMQNHYGHGYVYDPDYEGSGGKTKIKSFAKKCDDNYLERVDGVQILRNSCIYRMARNSASAAIFLSQMQGINCAWFWRNGQQ
;
A
#
# COMPACT_ATOMS: atom_id res chain seq x y z
N MET A 1 9.40 -6.63 -3.31
CA MET A 1 9.36 -5.34 -2.60
C MET A 1 8.33 -5.40 -1.48
N GLU A 2 7.06 -5.67 -1.78
CA GLU A 2 5.94 -5.68 -0.83
C GLU A 2 6.16 -6.69 0.29
N ARG A 3 6.48 -7.94 -0.07
CA ARG A 3 6.84 -8.96 0.92
C ARG A 3 7.99 -8.50 1.81
N ASP A 4 9.07 -8.04 1.19
CA ASP A 4 10.29 -7.62 1.89
C ASP A 4 10.01 -6.44 2.84
N PHE A 5 9.20 -5.49 2.39
CA PHE A 5 8.74 -4.36 3.17
C PHE A 5 7.86 -4.79 4.36
N ILE A 6 6.82 -5.60 4.12
CA ILE A 6 5.90 -6.07 5.17
C ILE A 6 6.68 -6.91 6.20
N GLU A 7 7.58 -7.80 5.75
CA GLU A 7 8.45 -8.56 6.66
C GLU A 7 9.36 -7.63 7.47
N ALA A 8 9.84 -6.54 6.90
CA ALA A 8 10.68 -5.58 7.60
C ALA A 8 9.91 -4.74 8.65
N ILE A 9 8.63 -4.43 8.44
CA ILE A 9 7.83 -3.61 9.37
C ILE A 9 7.05 -4.44 10.40
N CYS A 10 6.58 -5.62 10.03
CA CYS A 10 5.74 -6.48 10.88
C CYS A 10 6.52 -7.67 11.45
N GLY A 11 7.74 -7.91 10.98
CA GLY A 11 8.49 -9.13 11.25
C GLY A 11 7.86 -10.36 10.59
N ARG A 12 8.40 -11.55 10.89
CA ARG A 12 7.85 -12.83 10.43
C ARG A 12 6.72 -13.38 11.30
N ARG A 13 6.06 -12.49 12.07
CA ARG A 13 5.03 -12.87 13.05
C ARG A 13 3.66 -13.14 12.42
N PHE A 14 3.40 -12.58 11.25
CA PHE A 14 2.11 -12.69 10.56
C PHE A 14 2.28 -13.39 9.21
N PRO A 15 1.32 -14.23 8.80
CA PRO A 15 1.37 -14.90 7.50
C PRO A 15 1.17 -13.89 6.37
N ILE A 16 2.19 -13.71 5.53
CA ILE A 16 2.10 -12.86 4.33
C ILE A 16 1.71 -13.74 3.13
N ARG A 17 0.72 -13.28 2.37
CA ARG A 17 0.26 -13.92 1.13
C ARG A 17 0.31 -12.88 0.01
N ILE A 18 1.01 -13.22 -1.06
CA ILE A 18 1.02 -12.41 -2.27
C ILE A 18 -0.06 -12.97 -3.18
N ILE A 19 -1.01 -12.11 -3.52
CA ILE A 19 -2.10 -12.45 -4.44
C ILE A 19 -1.79 -11.88 -5.82
N PRO A 20 -2.17 -12.57 -6.91
CA PRO A 20 -2.07 -12.00 -8.24
C PRO A 20 -2.90 -10.71 -8.33
N ASN A 21 -2.28 -9.67 -8.84
CA ASN A 21 -2.90 -8.39 -9.16
C ASN A 21 -2.42 -7.97 -10.55
N GLY A 22 -3.24 -7.24 -11.29
CA GLY A 22 -2.89 -6.79 -12.63
C GLY A 22 -4.02 -6.07 -13.35
N ASN A 23 -3.70 -5.34 -14.41
CA ASN A 23 -4.63 -4.57 -15.25
C ASN A 23 -5.92 -5.30 -15.72
N THR A 24 -5.95 -6.63 -15.70
CA THR A 24 -7.08 -7.44 -16.17
C THR A 24 -7.79 -8.21 -15.05
N VAL A 25 -7.38 -8.01 -13.79
CA VAL A 25 -7.96 -8.70 -12.64
C VAL A 25 -9.15 -7.89 -12.13
N CYS A 26 -10.36 -8.33 -12.48
CA CYS A 26 -11.60 -7.77 -11.93
C CYS A 26 -11.77 -8.11 -10.44
N LYS A 27 -12.61 -7.34 -9.74
CA LYS A 27 -12.90 -7.52 -8.30
C LYS A 27 -13.36 -8.94 -7.93
N GLU A 28 -14.11 -9.64 -8.80
CA GLU A 28 -14.56 -11.02 -8.57
C GLU A 28 -13.38 -11.99 -8.57
N ARG A 29 -12.45 -11.83 -9.51
CA ARG A 29 -11.25 -12.67 -9.60
C ARG A 29 -10.31 -12.40 -8.43
N LEU A 30 -10.17 -11.12 -8.06
CA LEU A 30 -9.42 -10.71 -6.89
C LEU A 30 -9.99 -11.36 -5.62
N TRP A 31 -11.32 -11.30 -5.44
CA TRP A 31 -12.01 -11.96 -4.32
C TRP A 31 -11.74 -13.47 -4.27
N LYS A 32 -11.86 -14.18 -5.40
CA LYS A 32 -11.60 -15.63 -5.46
C LYS A 32 -10.21 -16.01 -4.93
N HIS A 33 -9.20 -15.18 -5.21
CA HIS A 33 -7.85 -15.39 -4.68
C HIS A 33 -7.76 -15.06 -3.19
N ILE A 34 -8.33 -13.93 -2.77
CA ILE A 34 -8.35 -13.48 -1.36
C ILE A 34 -9.08 -14.49 -0.47
N SER A 35 -10.29 -14.89 -0.83
CA SER A 35 -11.18 -15.72 0.01
C SER A 35 -10.57 -17.08 0.33
N THR A 36 -9.82 -17.65 -0.62
CA THR A 36 -9.05 -18.88 -0.42
C THR A 36 -8.05 -18.75 0.73
N HIS A 37 -7.35 -17.61 0.81
CA HIS A 37 -6.41 -17.35 1.90
C HIS A 37 -7.12 -17.02 3.22
N LEU A 38 -8.18 -16.21 3.18
CA LEU A 38 -8.90 -15.83 4.39
C LEU A 38 -9.57 -17.04 5.06
N ARG A 39 -10.17 -17.96 4.28
CA ARG A 39 -10.74 -19.21 4.80
C ARG A 39 -9.71 -20.05 5.57
N ALA A 40 -8.48 -20.11 5.06
CA ALA A 40 -7.40 -20.84 5.73
C ALA A 40 -6.95 -20.18 7.04
N LEU A 41 -7.07 -18.85 7.15
CA LEU A 41 -6.57 -18.08 8.29
C LEU A 41 -7.64 -17.76 9.35
N ARG A 42 -8.93 -17.83 9.01
CA ARG A 42 -10.04 -17.36 9.86
C ARG A 42 -10.09 -17.96 11.27
N ASN A 43 -9.63 -19.21 11.43
CA ASN A 43 -9.66 -19.88 12.74
C ASN A 43 -8.55 -19.37 13.68
N SER A 44 -7.50 -18.75 13.14
CA SER A 44 -6.34 -18.29 13.89
C SER A 44 -6.21 -16.76 13.92
N HIS A 45 -6.89 -16.07 13.00
CA HIS A 45 -6.84 -14.62 12.85
C HIS A 45 -8.25 -14.09 12.67
N GLN A 46 -8.58 -13.00 13.38
CA GLN A 46 -9.87 -12.31 13.30
C GLN A 46 -9.79 -11.01 12.48
N CYS A 47 -8.60 -10.69 11.95
CA CYS A 47 -8.35 -9.50 11.16
C CYS A 47 -7.44 -9.83 9.97
N ALA A 48 -7.70 -9.21 8.82
CA ALA A 48 -6.79 -9.21 7.68
C ALA A 48 -6.64 -7.81 7.09
N ILE A 49 -5.41 -7.47 6.71
CA ILE A 49 -5.09 -6.25 5.96
C ILE A 49 -4.72 -6.65 4.55
N ILE A 50 -5.39 -6.05 3.57
CA ILE A 50 -5.13 -6.24 2.16
C ILE A 50 -4.56 -4.95 1.60
N TRP A 51 -3.48 -5.05 0.84
CA TRP A 51 -2.89 -3.95 0.10
C TRP A 51 -2.81 -4.32 -1.38
N ILE A 52 -3.47 -3.51 -2.22
CA ILE A 52 -3.59 -3.71 -3.66
C ILE A 52 -3.05 -2.48 -4.39
N ASP A 53 -2.40 -2.68 -5.52
CA ASP A 53 -2.14 -1.62 -6.49
C ASP A 53 -3.31 -1.57 -7.49
N HIS A 54 -3.94 -0.43 -7.71
CA HIS A 54 -5.07 -0.37 -8.65
C HIS A 54 -4.65 -0.57 -10.11
N GLU A 55 -3.36 -0.34 -10.41
CA GLU A 55 -2.79 -0.33 -11.76
C GLU A 55 -3.64 0.47 -12.77
N SER A 56 -3.96 -0.09 -13.92
CA SER A 56 -4.82 0.53 -14.94
C SER A 56 -6.23 -0.07 -14.92
N ASN A 57 -6.68 -0.58 -13.77
CA ASN A 57 -8.01 -1.17 -13.67
C ASN A 57 -9.08 -0.07 -13.86
N PRO A 58 -10.08 -0.27 -14.74
CA PRO A 58 -11.13 0.71 -14.97
C PRO A 58 -12.16 0.82 -13.84
N GLU A 59 -12.24 -0.16 -12.94
CA GLU A 59 -13.24 -0.18 -11.86
C GLU A 59 -12.94 0.88 -10.80
N PRO A 60 -13.92 1.68 -10.34
CA PRO A 60 -13.70 2.64 -9.26
C PRO A 60 -13.20 1.97 -7.97
N ILE A 61 -12.19 2.55 -7.33
CA ILE A 61 -11.57 2.03 -6.11
C ILE A 61 -12.62 1.76 -5.01
N ASP A 62 -13.58 2.66 -4.83
CA ASP A 62 -14.62 2.54 -3.81
C ASP A 62 -15.56 1.37 -4.08
N GLU A 63 -15.84 1.06 -5.35
CA GLU A 63 -16.63 -0.12 -5.73
C GLU A 63 -15.88 -1.41 -5.42
N VAL A 64 -14.59 -1.46 -5.71
CA VAL A 64 -13.75 -2.63 -5.41
C VAL A 64 -13.70 -2.86 -3.89
N ILE A 65 -13.47 -1.81 -3.10
CA ILE A 65 -13.45 -1.90 -1.63
C ILE A 65 -14.80 -2.37 -1.09
N SER A 66 -15.91 -1.78 -1.57
CA SER A 66 -17.26 -2.11 -1.11
C SER A 66 -17.62 -3.55 -1.42
N TYR A 67 -17.28 -4.02 -2.64
CA TYR A 67 -17.48 -5.40 -3.06
C TYR A 67 -16.69 -6.38 -2.19
N LEU A 68 -15.38 -6.16 -2.02
CA LEU A 68 -14.54 -7.06 -1.22
C LEU A 68 -14.99 -7.13 0.25
N LYS A 69 -15.43 -6.01 0.84
CA LYS A 69 -15.98 -5.99 2.20
C LYS A 69 -17.30 -6.74 2.31
N LEU A 70 -18.20 -6.57 1.34
CA LEU A 70 -19.48 -7.28 1.29
C LEU A 70 -19.25 -8.79 1.20
N GLU A 71 -18.42 -9.24 0.26
CA GLU A 71 -18.11 -10.66 0.07
C GLU A 71 -17.42 -11.27 1.29
N CYS A 72 -16.50 -10.53 1.92
CA CYS A 72 -15.88 -10.96 3.17
C CYS A 72 -16.89 -11.15 4.30
N LYS A 73 -17.82 -10.22 4.46
CA LYS A 73 -18.89 -10.32 5.46
C LYS A 73 -19.80 -11.52 5.18
N ASN A 74 -20.13 -11.76 3.91
CA ASN A 74 -20.97 -12.88 3.50
C ASN A 74 -20.29 -14.24 3.76
N GLU A 75 -18.98 -14.36 3.52
CA GLU A 75 -18.27 -15.63 3.62
C GLU A 75 -17.70 -15.94 5.02
N LEU A 76 -17.23 -14.92 5.75
CA LEU A 76 -16.56 -15.07 7.05
C LEU A 76 -17.39 -14.57 8.22
N GLY A 77 -18.50 -13.90 7.96
CA GLY A 77 -19.38 -13.32 8.96
C GLY A 77 -18.98 -11.90 9.38
N PRO A 78 -19.86 -11.21 10.13
CA PRO A 78 -19.69 -9.79 10.49
C PRO A 78 -18.58 -9.54 11.51
N GLY A 79 -18.07 -10.58 12.18
CA GLY A 79 -17.02 -10.45 13.19
C GLY A 79 -15.60 -10.40 12.62
N PHE A 80 -15.41 -10.73 11.34
CA PHE A 80 -14.10 -10.72 10.72
C PHE A 80 -13.74 -9.30 10.25
N ASP A 81 -12.66 -8.74 10.78
CA ASP A 81 -12.20 -7.39 10.46
C ASP A 81 -11.35 -7.39 9.18
N LEU A 82 -11.94 -6.95 8.06
CA LEU A 82 -11.21 -6.79 6.80
C LEU A 82 -10.92 -5.31 6.50
N ARG A 83 -9.63 -5.00 6.36
CA ARG A 83 -9.12 -3.66 6.05
C ARG A 83 -8.42 -3.66 4.70
N ILE A 84 -8.69 -2.66 3.87
CA ILE A 84 -8.25 -2.66 2.47
C ILE A 84 -7.59 -1.33 2.13
N GLY A 85 -6.33 -1.38 1.72
CA GLY A 85 -5.63 -0.28 1.08
C GLY A 85 -5.51 -0.52 -0.41
N ILE A 86 -5.93 0.45 -1.20
CA ILE A 86 -5.72 0.43 -2.64
C ILE A 86 -4.88 1.66 -3.00
N ALA A 87 -3.64 1.44 -3.43
CA ALA A 87 -2.81 2.52 -3.96
C ALA A 87 -3.30 2.88 -5.36
N ASN A 88 -3.56 4.17 -5.62
CA ASN A 88 -3.99 4.60 -6.94
C ASN A 88 -2.84 4.40 -7.93
N LYS A 89 -3.09 3.52 -8.92
CA LYS A 89 -2.13 2.97 -9.89
C LYS A 89 -0.99 2.14 -9.29
N MET A 90 -0.18 2.69 -8.41
CA MET A 90 0.95 1.97 -7.80
C MET A 90 1.39 2.61 -6.48
N LYS A 91 1.81 1.77 -5.52
CA LYS A 91 2.45 2.15 -4.25
C LYS A 91 3.64 3.11 -4.37
N GLU A 92 4.34 3.14 -5.50
CA GLU A 92 5.38 4.15 -5.76
C GLU A 92 4.83 5.57 -5.69
N ASN A 93 3.54 5.79 -6.00
CA ASN A 93 2.91 7.09 -5.82
C ASN A 93 2.83 7.47 -4.33
N TRP A 94 2.59 6.50 -3.44
CA TRP A 94 2.65 6.75 -2.00
C TRP A 94 4.06 7.09 -1.55
N MET A 95 5.09 6.41 -2.07
CA MET A 95 6.50 6.75 -1.75
C MET A 95 6.81 8.20 -2.11
N LEU A 96 6.41 8.62 -3.32
CA LEU A 96 6.60 9.98 -3.80
C LEU A 96 5.86 11.02 -2.94
N ALA A 97 4.70 10.67 -2.39
CA ALA A 97 3.90 11.54 -1.54
C ALA A 97 4.54 11.83 -0.17
N ASP A 98 5.50 11.02 0.30
CA ASP A 98 6.29 11.32 1.49
C ASP A 98 7.57 12.08 1.12
N GLU A 99 7.43 13.39 0.95
CA GLU A 99 8.53 14.28 0.57
C GLU A 99 9.74 14.15 1.51
N ILE A 100 9.53 14.02 2.81
CA ILE A 100 10.61 13.88 3.80
C ILE A 100 11.39 12.59 3.57
N ALA A 101 10.70 11.48 3.32
CA ALA A 101 11.36 10.20 3.05
C ALA A 101 12.17 10.24 1.75
N MET A 102 11.62 10.87 0.71
CA MET A 102 12.29 11.07 -0.57
C MET A 102 13.52 11.97 -0.43
N GLN A 103 13.42 13.08 0.31
CA GLN A 103 14.54 13.98 0.60
C GLN A 103 15.63 13.30 1.42
N ASN A 104 15.27 12.48 2.41
CA ASN A 104 16.24 11.73 3.20
C ASN A 104 16.98 10.66 2.37
N HIS A 105 16.36 10.14 1.32
CA HIS A 105 16.96 9.09 0.49
C HIS A 105 17.82 9.68 -0.64
N TYR A 106 17.33 10.71 -1.33
CA TYR A 106 17.96 11.25 -2.54
C TYR A 106 18.47 12.70 -2.39
N GLY A 107 18.33 13.32 -1.21
CA GLY A 107 18.77 14.68 -0.89
C GLY A 107 17.65 15.73 -0.88
N HIS A 108 17.91 16.89 -0.27
CA HIS A 108 16.95 17.98 0.02
C HIS A 108 16.31 18.68 -1.19
N GLY A 109 16.61 18.24 -2.43
CA GLY A 109 16.07 18.84 -3.66
C GLY A 109 14.72 18.28 -4.12
N TYR A 110 14.19 17.25 -3.47
CA TYR A 110 12.89 16.67 -3.84
C TYR A 110 11.73 17.53 -3.35
N VAL A 111 10.79 17.83 -4.25
CA VAL A 111 9.51 18.47 -3.96
C VAL A 111 8.40 17.61 -4.56
N TYR A 112 7.37 17.30 -3.77
CA TYR A 112 6.25 16.51 -4.27
C TYR A 112 5.43 17.29 -5.31
N ASP A 113 5.03 16.59 -6.36
CA ASP A 113 4.14 17.09 -7.40
C ASP A 113 2.78 16.38 -7.26
N PRO A 114 1.68 17.10 -6.97
CA PRO A 114 0.35 16.53 -6.84
C PRO A 114 -0.11 15.70 -8.05
N ASP A 115 0.40 15.98 -9.25
CA ASP A 115 0.09 15.23 -10.47
C ASP A 115 0.74 13.83 -10.50
N TYR A 116 1.51 13.46 -9.46
CA TYR A 116 2.09 12.13 -9.35
C TYR A 116 1.07 11.08 -8.88
N GLU A 117 0.04 11.47 -8.14
CA GLU A 117 -1.05 10.57 -7.74
C GLU A 117 -1.75 9.98 -8.97
N GLY A 118 -1.90 8.66 -9.02
CA GLY A 118 -2.47 7.99 -10.20
C GLY A 118 -1.59 8.03 -11.46
N SER A 119 -0.33 8.49 -11.33
CA SER A 119 0.65 8.49 -12.42
C SER A 119 1.59 7.27 -12.33
N GLY A 120 2.48 7.12 -13.32
CA GLY A 120 3.52 6.08 -13.31
C GLY A 120 4.64 6.38 -12.31
N GLY A 121 4.37 6.28 -11.00
CA GLY A 121 5.30 6.60 -9.91
C GLY A 121 6.68 5.98 -10.04
N LYS A 122 6.78 4.72 -10.48
CA LYS A 122 8.07 4.05 -10.74
C LYS A 122 8.93 4.81 -11.75
N THR A 123 8.32 5.32 -12.82
CA THR A 123 9.01 6.12 -13.84
C THR A 123 9.47 7.46 -13.25
N LYS A 124 8.65 8.06 -12.38
CA LYS A 124 8.99 9.32 -11.70
C LYS A 124 10.16 9.14 -10.74
N ILE A 125 10.15 8.10 -9.89
CA ILE A 125 11.26 7.77 -8.99
C ILE A 125 12.55 7.55 -9.80
N LYS A 126 12.51 6.74 -10.87
CA LYS A 126 13.68 6.52 -11.74
C LYS A 126 14.22 7.80 -12.36
N SER A 127 13.33 8.68 -12.83
CA SER A 127 13.71 9.97 -13.40
C SER A 127 14.39 10.86 -12.36
N PHE A 128 13.87 10.86 -11.13
CA PHE A 128 14.46 11.62 -10.03
C PHE A 128 15.81 11.05 -9.58
N ALA A 129 15.92 9.74 -9.36
CA ALA A 129 17.17 9.07 -9.02
C ALA A 129 18.29 9.40 -10.02
N LYS A 130 17.97 9.38 -11.33
CA LYS A 130 18.91 9.76 -12.38
C LYS A 130 19.41 11.20 -12.27
N LYS A 131 18.59 12.15 -11.78
CA LYS A 131 19.02 13.54 -11.54
C LYS A 131 19.99 13.65 -10.37
N CYS A 132 19.95 12.70 -9.45
CA CYS A 132 20.85 12.60 -8.30
C CYS A 132 22.08 11.71 -8.58
N ASP A 133 22.36 11.38 -9.84
CA ASP A 133 23.42 10.44 -10.25
C ASP A 133 23.29 9.04 -9.60
N ASP A 134 22.04 8.60 -9.40
CA ASP A 134 21.70 7.32 -8.78
C ASP A 134 20.82 6.45 -9.71
N ASN A 135 20.72 5.16 -9.41
CA ASN A 135 19.95 4.20 -10.18
C ASN A 135 18.99 3.40 -9.29
N TYR A 136 17.70 3.75 -9.37
CA TYR A 136 16.65 3.12 -8.57
C TYR A 136 16.49 1.60 -8.83
N LEU A 137 16.77 0.83 -7.79
CA LEU A 137 16.56 -0.61 -7.64
C LEU A 137 15.34 -0.87 -6.76
N GLU A 138 14.22 -1.24 -7.38
CA GLU A 138 12.92 -1.42 -6.69
C GLU A 138 12.97 -2.30 -5.43
N ARG A 139 13.71 -3.41 -5.45
CA ARG A 139 13.78 -4.32 -4.29
C ARG A 139 14.71 -3.85 -3.18
N VAL A 140 15.59 -2.89 -3.44
CA VAL A 140 16.54 -2.36 -2.46
C VAL A 140 16.06 -1.00 -2.01
N ASP A 141 16.04 -0.04 -2.93
CA ASP A 141 15.70 1.36 -2.67
C ASP A 141 14.22 1.52 -2.39
N GLY A 142 13.35 0.84 -3.14
CA GLY A 142 11.91 0.91 -2.92
C GLY A 142 11.50 0.39 -1.54
N VAL A 143 12.14 -0.70 -1.08
CA VAL A 143 11.95 -1.20 0.29
C VAL A 143 12.49 -0.19 1.32
N GLN A 144 13.66 0.39 1.10
CA GLN A 144 14.27 1.35 2.01
C GLN A 144 13.45 2.63 2.13
N ILE A 145 13.00 3.19 1.01
CA ILE A 145 12.14 4.37 0.94
C ILE A 145 10.86 4.08 1.71
N LEU A 146 10.11 3.02 1.38
CA LEU A 146 8.88 2.66 2.09
C LEU A 146 9.10 2.49 3.60
N ARG A 147 10.20 1.84 4.03
CA ARG A 147 10.51 1.66 5.45
C ARG A 147 10.75 2.97 6.19
N ASN A 148 11.33 3.96 5.51
CA ASN A 148 11.62 5.28 6.07
C ASN A 148 10.45 6.25 5.92
N SER A 149 9.50 5.93 5.04
CA SER A 149 8.25 6.64 4.91
C SER A 149 7.32 6.46 6.10
N CYS A 150 6.33 7.33 6.17
CA CYS A 150 5.24 7.32 7.13
C CYS A 150 3.91 7.55 6.41
N ILE A 151 2.97 6.63 6.56
CA ILE A 151 1.68 6.75 5.85
C ILE A 151 0.94 8.04 6.22
N TYR A 152 1.14 8.56 7.43
CA TYR A 152 0.52 9.81 7.87
C TYR A 152 1.03 11.02 7.06
N ARG A 153 2.31 11.03 6.68
CA ARG A 153 2.85 12.07 5.78
C ARG A 153 2.38 11.85 4.35
N MET A 154 2.38 10.61 3.88
CA MET A 154 1.85 10.25 2.56
C MET A 154 0.39 10.71 2.40
N ALA A 155 -0.44 10.49 3.41
CA ALA A 155 -1.86 10.84 3.43
C ALA A 155 -2.14 12.35 3.35
N ARG A 156 -1.16 13.22 3.65
CA ARG A 156 -1.30 14.67 3.46
C ARG A 156 -1.30 15.06 1.99
N ASN A 157 -0.64 14.24 1.15
CA ASN A 157 -0.33 14.54 -0.24
C ASN A 157 -0.99 13.56 -1.24
N SER A 158 -1.41 12.38 -0.77
CA SER A 158 -2.03 11.32 -1.57
C SER A 158 -3.40 10.93 -1.01
N ALA A 159 -4.43 11.09 -1.84
CA ALA A 159 -5.79 10.73 -1.49
C ALA A 159 -5.94 9.22 -1.23
N SER A 160 -5.31 8.37 -2.04
CA SER A 160 -5.36 6.92 -1.83
C SER A 160 -4.64 6.47 -0.55
N ALA A 161 -3.56 7.15 -0.17
CA ALA A 161 -2.91 6.92 1.12
C ALA A 161 -3.79 7.37 2.30
N ALA A 162 -4.53 8.49 2.17
CA ALA A 162 -5.46 8.96 3.18
C ALA A 162 -6.62 7.97 3.43
N ILE A 163 -7.20 7.43 2.34
CA ILE A 163 -8.22 6.39 2.41
C ILE A 163 -7.66 5.16 3.14
N PHE A 164 -6.46 4.70 2.80
CA PHE A 164 -5.86 3.56 3.47
C PHE A 164 -5.63 3.82 4.97
N LEU A 165 -5.05 4.97 5.33
CA LEU A 165 -4.82 5.36 6.72
C LEU A 165 -6.12 5.38 7.54
N SER A 166 -7.22 5.87 6.97
CA SER A 166 -8.53 5.90 7.64
C SER A 166 -9.03 4.50 8.05
N GLN A 167 -8.60 3.45 7.35
CA GLN A 167 -8.96 2.06 7.66
C GLN A 167 -8.02 1.41 8.68
N MET A 168 -6.88 2.04 9.00
CA MET A 168 -5.88 1.50 9.91
C MET A 168 -6.10 1.89 11.38
N GLN A 169 -7.24 2.50 11.72
CA GLN A 169 -7.58 2.88 13.10
C GLN A 169 -7.48 1.68 14.05
N GLY A 170 -6.76 1.85 15.17
CA GLY A 170 -6.54 0.79 16.15
C GLY A 170 -5.41 -0.20 15.82
N ILE A 171 -4.73 -0.06 14.67
CA ILE A 171 -3.51 -0.84 14.40
C ILE A 171 -2.28 -0.14 14.99
N ASN A 172 -1.59 -0.84 15.90
CA ASN A 172 -0.31 -0.41 16.43
C ASN A 172 0.83 -0.84 15.50
N CYS A 173 1.07 -0.05 14.44
CA CYS A 173 2.20 -0.24 13.54
C CYS A 173 3.04 1.03 13.48
N ALA A 174 4.33 0.92 13.80
CA ALA A 174 5.23 2.07 13.80
C ALA A 174 5.31 2.76 12.43
N TRP A 175 5.15 2.02 11.33
CA TRP A 175 5.15 2.59 9.99
C TRP A 175 4.00 3.58 9.76
N PHE A 176 2.86 3.40 10.46
CA PHE A 176 1.73 4.32 10.32
C PHE A 176 1.96 5.65 11.05
N TRP A 177 2.70 5.62 12.15
CA TRP A 177 2.75 6.71 13.13
C TRP A 177 4.13 7.34 13.33
N ARG A 178 5.16 6.85 12.62
CA ARG A 178 6.55 7.35 12.71
C ARG A 178 6.58 8.87 12.48
N ASN A 179 6.73 9.60 13.58
CA ASN A 179 6.77 11.06 13.68
C ASN A 179 5.50 11.79 13.21
N GLY A 180 4.33 11.33 13.67
CA GLY A 180 3.11 12.13 13.71
C GLY A 180 2.92 12.95 15.00
N GLN A 181 3.87 12.85 15.95
CA GLN A 181 3.94 13.65 17.17
C GLN A 181 5.31 14.32 17.27
N GLN A 182 5.38 15.52 16.72
CA GLN A 182 6.23 16.61 17.22
C GLN A 182 5.37 17.87 17.20
#